data_AF-A0A9P5NZ59-F1
#
_entry.id   AF-A0A9P5NZ59-F1
#
_cell.length_a   1.000
_cell.length_b   1.000
_cell.length_c   1.000
_cell.angle_alpha   90.00
_cell.angle_beta   90.00
_cell.angle_gamma   90.00
#
_symmetry.space_group_name_H-M   'P 1'
#
loop_
_entity.id
_entity.type
_entity.pdbx_description
1 polymer ?
#
loop_
_entity_poly.entity_id
_entity_poly.type
_entity_poly.pdbx_seq_one_letter_code
_entity_poly.pdbx_strand_id
1 'polypeptide(L)'
;MSSNPPRRFAAYRQTLAAISRRTGAPLPSLILSFGMLHELTAIVPLVGFFYGAKALGIGERVVSSFTAIEDRPSAATAAPSSEAPTLSIWVKQKVKPWVEEGDRWAVRVGRRYGVFGYEKRRPGEADDIEEMVRAQSGHIAGDVANMVFAYGVTKALLPLRIGASIYLSPMFSRSIVEPMRKSIMRRFSRRS
;
A
#
# COMPACT_ATOMS: atom_id res chain seq x y z
N MET A 1 -18.02 23.83 17.10
CA MET A 1 -18.17 22.38 16.84
C MET A 1 -16.80 21.73 16.92
N SER A 2 -16.45 21.12 18.07
CA SER A 2 -15.18 20.42 18.24
C SER A 2 -15.27 19.03 17.61
N SER A 3 -14.58 18.85 16.48
CA SER A 3 -14.37 17.53 15.89
C SER A 3 -13.44 16.73 16.80
N ASN A 4 -14.01 15.79 17.56
CA ASN A 4 -13.21 14.79 18.26
C ASN A 4 -12.37 14.03 17.22
N PRO A 5 -11.03 14.03 17.32
CA PRO A 5 -10.22 13.29 16.36
C PRO A 5 -10.53 11.78 16.50
N PRO A 6 -10.60 11.03 15.39
CA PRO A 6 -10.96 9.62 15.41
C PRO A 6 -10.05 8.84 16.37
N ARG A 7 -10.64 7.99 17.23
CA ARG A 7 -9.99 7.26 18.35
C ARG A 7 -8.65 6.61 18.00
N ARG A 8 -8.47 6.15 16.76
CA ARG A 8 -7.23 5.54 16.26
C ARG A 8 -6.04 6.51 16.25
N PHE A 9 -6.26 7.76 15.84
CA PHE A 9 -5.21 8.79 15.83
C PHE A 9 -4.79 9.19 17.25
N ALA A 10 -5.72 9.18 18.21
CA ALA A 10 -5.39 9.46 19.60
C ALA A 10 -4.41 8.42 20.18
N ALA A 11 -4.62 7.13 19.87
CA ALA A 11 -3.72 6.06 20.28
C ALA A 11 -2.29 6.23 19.70
N TYR A 12 -2.17 6.51 18.40
CA TYR A 12 -0.87 6.75 17.77
C TYR A 12 -0.14 7.96 18.36
N ARG A 13 -0.86 9.07 18.61
CA ARG A 13 -0.28 10.27 19.23
C ARG A 13 0.19 10.00 20.65
N GLN A 14 -0.51 9.16 21.42
CA GLN A 14 -0.08 8.75 22.76
C GLN A 14 1.19 7.90 22.71
N THR A 15 1.29 6.94 21.79
CA THR A 15 2.52 6.15 21.59
C THR A 15 3.71 7.02 21.18
N LEU A 16 3.51 7.94 20.22
CA LEU A 16 4.55 8.88 19.79
C LEU A 16 4.94 9.86 20.91
N ALA A 17 4.00 10.30 21.74
CA ALA A 17 4.27 11.13 22.91
C ALA A 17 5.12 10.40 23.96
N ALA A 18 4.83 9.11 24.21
CA ALA A 18 5.66 8.28 25.09
C ALA A 18 7.08 8.12 24.56
N ILE A 19 7.24 7.90 23.24
CA ILE A 19 8.55 7.79 22.59
C ILE A 19 9.31 9.12 22.62
N SER A 20 8.64 10.25 22.37
CA SER A 20 9.23 11.59 22.47
C SER A 20 9.77 11.86 23.88
N ARG A 21 9.02 11.50 24.92
CA ARG A 21 9.47 11.62 26.32
C ARG A 21 10.72 10.79 26.63
N ARG A 22 10.84 9.59 26.05
CA ARG A 22 12.00 8.69 26.24
C ARG A 22 13.22 9.08 25.40
N THR A 23 13.01 9.68 24.23
CA THR A 23 14.09 9.94 23.25
C THR A 23 14.54 11.40 23.21
N GLY A 24 13.83 12.30 23.90
CA GLY A 24 14.13 13.74 23.93
C GLY A 24 13.84 14.48 22.62
N ALA A 25 13.34 13.78 21.59
CA ALA A 25 13.04 14.38 20.30
C ALA A 25 11.72 15.19 20.36
N PRO A 26 11.65 16.38 19.74
CA PRO A 26 10.45 17.21 19.78
C PRO A 26 9.28 16.53 19.04
N LEU A 27 8.14 16.42 19.70
CA LEU A 27 6.96 15.68 19.21
C LEU A 27 6.54 16.01 17.75
N PRO A 28 6.54 17.28 17.29
CA PRO A 28 6.18 17.60 15.91
C PRO A 28 7.14 16.99 14.87
N SER A 29 8.44 16.97 15.17
CA SER A 29 9.45 16.37 14.29
C SER A 29 9.31 14.86 14.20
N LEU A 30 8.90 14.21 15.29
CA LEU A 30 8.69 12.77 15.35
C LEU A 30 7.45 12.36 14.57
N ILE A 31 6.36 13.13 14.65
CA ILE A 31 5.15 12.91 13.83
C ILE A 31 5.47 13.06 12.34
N LEU A 32 6.23 14.09 11.97
CA LEU A 32 6.65 14.30 10.57
C LEU A 32 7.51 13.14 10.07
N SER A 33 8.48 12.71 10.88
CA SER A 33 9.37 11.57 10.58
C SER A 33 8.58 10.29 10.40
N PHE A 34 7.64 10.02 11.32
CA PHE A 34 6.76 8.86 11.23
C PHE A 34 5.94 8.89 9.94
N GLY A 35 5.33 10.03 9.59
CA GLY A 35 4.57 10.18 8.36
C GLY A 35 5.43 9.94 7.11
N MET A 36 6.59 10.58 7.01
CA MET A 36 7.51 10.37 5.88
C MET A 36 7.94 8.91 5.74
N LEU A 37 8.26 8.27 6.85
CA LEU A 37 8.71 6.88 6.85
C LEU A 37 7.56 5.91 6.53
N HIS A 38 6.35 6.21 7.00
CA HIS A 38 5.13 5.48 6.65
C HIS A 38 4.86 5.51 5.15
N GLU A 39 5.00 6.68 4.52
CA GLU A 39 4.84 6.84 3.07
C GLU A 39 5.97 6.14 2.30
N LEU A 40 7.23 6.29 2.73
CA LEU A 40 8.36 5.66 2.07
C LEU A 40 8.26 4.13 2.12
N THR A 41 7.87 3.58 3.27
CA THR A 41 7.62 2.14 3.44
C THR A 41 6.34 1.66 2.73
N ALA A 42 5.51 2.55 2.19
CA ALA A 42 4.44 2.19 1.27
C ALA A 42 4.91 2.21 -0.19
N ILE A 43 5.63 3.25 -0.61
CA ILE A 43 6.05 3.45 -2.01
C ILE A 43 7.16 2.46 -2.41
N VAL A 44 8.20 2.33 -1.59
CA VAL A 44 9.36 1.50 -1.94
C VAL A 44 8.98 0.03 -2.13
N PRO A 45 8.23 -0.61 -1.21
CA PRO A 45 7.79 -1.99 -1.43
C PRO A 45 6.83 -2.12 -2.60
N LEU A 46 5.91 -1.17 -2.80
CA LEU A 46 4.96 -1.21 -3.92
C LEU A 46 5.70 -1.25 -5.26
N VAL A 47 6.65 -0.32 -5.46
CA VAL A 47 7.45 -0.24 -6.68
C VAL A 47 8.38 -1.45 -6.80
N GLY A 48 9.03 -1.86 -5.71
CA GLY A 48 9.92 -3.01 -5.67
C GLY A 48 9.21 -4.33 -6.03
N PHE A 49 8.03 -4.59 -5.44
CA PHE A 49 7.24 -5.76 -5.77
C PHE A 49 6.70 -5.73 -7.19
N PHE A 50 6.31 -4.55 -7.71
CA PHE A 50 5.87 -4.43 -9.10
C PHE A 50 6.98 -4.84 -10.07
N TYR A 51 8.16 -4.21 -9.98
CA TYR A 51 9.27 -4.52 -10.87
C TYR A 51 9.83 -5.92 -10.65
N GLY A 52 9.85 -6.41 -9.41
CA GLY A 52 10.23 -7.78 -9.09
C GLY A 52 9.27 -8.81 -9.70
N ALA A 53 7.96 -8.60 -9.56
CA ALA A 53 6.95 -9.47 -10.16
C ALA A 53 7.00 -9.44 -11.69
N LYS A 54 7.19 -8.25 -12.27
CA LYS A 54 7.36 -8.07 -13.72
C LYS A 54 8.60 -8.76 -14.26
N ALA A 55 9.74 -8.64 -13.58
CA ALA A 55 10.99 -9.26 -13.99
C ALA A 55 10.94 -10.80 -13.89
N LEU A 56 10.23 -11.33 -12.90
CA LEU A 56 10.15 -12.77 -12.63
C LEU A 56 8.92 -13.45 -13.27
N GLY A 57 7.99 -12.68 -13.83
CA GLY A 57 6.72 -13.19 -14.37
C GLY A 57 5.82 -13.83 -13.31
N ILE A 58 5.96 -13.43 -12.04
CA ILE A 58 5.24 -14.05 -10.91
C ILE A 58 3.84 -13.46 -10.74
N GLY A 59 3.64 -12.17 -11.06
CA GLY A 59 2.38 -11.49 -10.79
C GLY A 59 1.20 -12.14 -11.49
N GLU A 60 1.32 -12.41 -12.79
CA GLU A 60 0.28 -13.08 -13.58
C GLU A 60 -0.03 -14.49 -13.06
N ARG A 61 1.01 -15.29 -12.76
CA ARG A 61 0.86 -16.66 -12.24
C ARG A 61 0.17 -16.71 -10.89
N VAL A 62 0.49 -15.76 -10.02
CA VAL A 62 -0.08 -15.71 -8.66
C VAL A 62 -1.52 -15.21 -8.71
N VAL A 63 -1.80 -14.14 -9.44
CA VAL A 63 -3.16 -13.60 -9.59
C VAL A 63 -4.08 -14.63 -10.26
N SER A 64 -3.63 -15.26 -11.35
CA SER A 64 -4.39 -16.32 -12.03
C SER A 64 -4.60 -17.57 -11.15
N SER A 65 -3.64 -17.92 -10.28
CA SER A 65 -3.84 -19.01 -9.32
C SER A 65 -4.92 -18.67 -8.30
N PHE A 66 -4.99 -17.43 -7.82
CA PHE A 66 -6.02 -17.01 -6.88
C PHE A 66 -7.41 -16.98 -7.52
N THR A 67 -7.52 -16.52 -8.76
CA THR A 67 -8.79 -16.55 -9.51
C THR A 67 -9.17 -17.98 -9.92
N ALA A 68 -8.23 -18.86 -10.27
CA ALA A 68 -8.50 -20.26 -10.58
C ALA A 68 -8.91 -21.09 -9.34
N ILE A 69 -8.40 -20.76 -8.15
CA ILE A 69 -8.86 -21.33 -6.87
C ILE A 69 -10.29 -20.87 -6.54
N GLU A 70 -10.73 -19.75 -7.11
CA GLU A 70 -12.08 -19.20 -7.00
C GLU A 70 -13.08 -19.96 -7.89
N ASP A 71 -12.70 -20.30 -9.13
CA ASP A 71 -13.58 -20.94 -10.13
C ASP A 71 -13.83 -22.45 -9.93
N ARG A 72 -13.13 -23.12 -9.00
CA ARG A 72 -13.49 -24.51 -8.65
C ARG A 72 -14.83 -24.50 -7.89
N PRO A 73 -15.93 -24.99 -8.50
CA PRO A 73 -17.19 -25.10 -7.77
C PRO A 73 -16.97 -26.07 -6.60
N SER A 74 -17.62 -25.80 -5.47
CA SER A 74 -17.67 -26.68 -4.30
C SER A 74 -18.36 -28.05 -4.55
N ALA A 75 -18.35 -28.53 -5.79
CA ALA A 75 -18.87 -29.82 -6.21
C ALA A 75 -17.78 -30.90 -6.08
N ALA A 76 -17.37 -31.18 -4.84
CA ALA A 76 -16.69 -32.44 -4.52
C ALA A 76 -17.04 -32.85 -3.08
N THR A 77 -18.20 -33.48 -2.96
CA THR A 77 -18.51 -34.41 -1.88
C THR A 77 -17.50 -35.56 -1.92
N ALA A 78 -16.44 -35.51 -1.10
CA ALA A 78 -15.67 -36.68 -0.67
C ALA A 78 -14.80 -36.35 0.55
N ALA A 79 -15.21 -36.88 1.72
CA ALA A 79 -14.49 -37.04 2.99
C ALA A 79 -13.83 -35.78 3.64
N PRO A 80 -14.31 -35.34 4.83
CA PRO A 80 -13.64 -34.28 5.58
C PRO A 80 -12.42 -34.86 6.30
N SER A 81 -11.22 -34.58 5.79
CA SER A 81 -10.01 -34.67 6.59
C SER A 81 -9.38 -33.28 6.75
N SER A 82 -9.36 -32.85 8.01
CA SER A 82 -8.30 -32.04 8.63
C SER A 82 -8.22 -30.55 8.27
N GLU A 83 -8.82 -29.72 9.13
CA GLU A 83 -8.42 -28.36 9.57
C GLU A 83 -8.14 -27.21 8.55
N ALA A 84 -8.06 -27.46 7.24
CA ALA A 84 -7.81 -26.45 6.21
C ALA A 84 -9.01 -25.62 5.65
N PRO A 85 -10.30 -25.87 5.95
CA PRO A 85 -11.39 -25.13 5.30
C PRO A 85 -11.54 -23.68 5.80
N THR A 86 -11.11 -23.36 7.03
CA THR A 86 -11.26 -22.00 7.60
C THR A 86 -10.29 -20.98 6.99
N LEU A 87 -9.04 -21.37 6.75
CA LEU A 87 -8.04 -20.48 6.14
C LEU A 87 -8.39 -20.17 4.68
N SER A 88 -8.85 -21.15 3.90
CA SER A 88 -9.23 -20.92 2.51
C SER A 88 -10.44 -19.99 2.37
N ILE A 89 -11.45 -20.11 3.23
CA ILE A 89 -12.61 -19.21 3.28
C ILE A 89 -12.16 -17.79 3.66
N TRP A 90 -11.31 -17.64 4.69
CA TRP A 90 -10.78 -16.34 5.11
C TRP A 90 -9.92 -15.68 4.02
N VAL A 91 -9.03 -16.46 3.38
CA VAL A 91 -8.20 -16.00 2.26
C VAL A 91 -9.09 -15.55 1.11
N LYS A 92 -10.08 -16.35 0.71
CA LYS A 92 -11.03 -16.00 -0.36
C LYS A 92 -11.76 -14.69 -0.04
N GLN A 93 -12.30 -14.54 1.17
CA GLN A 93 -13.06 -13.35 1.56
C GLN A 93 -12.21 -12.07 1.65
N LYS A 94 -10.91 -12.20 1.99
CA LYS A 94 -10.02 -11.04 2.16
C LYS A 94 -9.24 -10.67 0.90
N VAL A 95 -8.81 -11.65 0.11
CA VAL A 95 -7.99 -11.42 -1.08
C VAL A 95 -8.85 -10.92 -2.24
N LYS A 96 -10.07 -11.47 -2.43
CA LYS A 96 -10.99 -11.02 -3.49
C LYS A 96 -11.19 -9.50 -3.54
N PRO A 97 -11.62 -8.84 -2.45
CA PRO A 97 -11.81 -7.38 -2.49
C PRO A 97 -10.49 -6.64 -2.71
N TRP A 98 -9.33 -7.21 -2.34
CA TRP A 98 -8.03 -6.57 -2.58
C TRP A 98 -7.60 -6.66 -4.04
N VAL A 99 -7.89 -7.78 -4.71
CA VAL A 99 -7.65 -7.97 -6.14
C VAL A 99 -8.53 -7.00 -6.93
N GLU A 100 -9.85 -7.01 -6.69
CA GLU A 100 -10.79 -6.11 -7.37
C GLU A 100 -10.48 -4.62 -7.13
N GLU A 101 -10.10 -4.25 -5.91
CA GLU A 101 -9.68 -2.89 -5.58
C GLU A 101 -8.35 -2.54 -6.27
N GLY A 102 -7.44 -3.51 -6.35
CA GLY A 102 -6.17 -3.41 -7.06
C GLY A 102 -6.37 -3.16 -8.56
N ASP A 103 -7.27 -3.90 -9.21
CA ASP A 103 -7.58 -3.76 -10.63
C ASP A 103 -8.13 -2.36 -10.93
N ARG A 104 -9.12 -1.92 -10.16
CA ARG A 104 -9.71 -0.57 -10.30
C ARG A 104 -8.69 0.53 -10.05
N TRP A 105 -7.81 0.33 -9.07
CA TRP A 105 -6.73 1.28 -8.79
C TRP A 105 -5.69 1.30 -9.91
N ALA A 106 -5.30 0.14 -10.44
CA ALA A 106 -4.36 0.02 -11.53
C ALA A 106 -4.87 0.70 -12.80
N VAL A 107 -6.15 0.51 -13.16
CA VAL A 107 -6.79 1.24 -14.29
C VAL A 107 -6.78 2.75 -14.03
N ARG A 108 -7.19 3.19 -12.84
CA ARG A 108 -7.26 4.62 -12.50
C ARG A 108 -5.89 5.31 -12.56
N VAL A 109 -4.86 4.67 -12.02
CA VAL A 109 -3.49 5.18 -12.02
C VAL A 109 -2.89 5.08 -13.43
N GLY A 110 -3.12 3.95 -14.10
CA GLY A 110 -2.79 3.69 -15.50
C GLY A 110 -3.27 4.82 -16.40
N ARG A 111 -4.57 5.11 -16.37
CA ARG A 111 -5.18 6.20 -17.14
C ARG A 111 -4.72 7.57 -16.67
N ARG A 112 -4.57 7.82 -15.37
CA ARG A 112 -4.14 9.14 -14.87
C ARG A 112 -2.74 9.54 -15.37
N TYR A 113 -1.83 8.58 -15.45
CA TYR A 113 -0.42 8.85 -15.74
C TYR A 113 0.06 8.30 -17.09
N GLY A 114 -0.73 7.48 -17.78
CA GLY A 114 -0.33 6.80 -19.01
C GLY A 114 0.64 5.64 -18.76
N VAL A 115 0.36 4.82 -17.75
CA VAL A 115 1.23 3.71 -17.30
C VAL A 115 0.51 2.36 -17.41
N PHE A 116 1.25 1.24 -17.31
CA PHE A 116 0.72 -0.13 -17.47
C PHE A 116 0.09 -0.42 -18.84
N GLY A 117 0.49 0.31 -19.88
CA GLY A 117 -0.07 0.20 -21.23
C GLY A 117 -1.37 0.98 -21.45
N TYR A 118 -1.86 1.72 -20.44
CA TYR A 118 -2.97 2.64 -20.62
C TYR A 118 -2.53 3.97 -21.21
N GLU A 119 -3.37 4.54 -22.08
CA GLU A 119 -3.19 5.91 -22.53
C GLU A 119 -3.53 6.92 -21.43
N LYS A 120 -2.80 8.02 -21.38
CA LYS A 120 -3.07 9.10 -20.43
C LYS A 120 -4.42 9.75 -20.72
N ARG A 121 -5.30 9.75 -19.72
CA ARG A 121 -6.64 10.34 -19.75
C ARG A 121 -6.61 11.78 -20.22
N ARG A 122 -7.47 12.11 -21.18
CA ARG A 122 -7.66 13.48 -21.64
C ARG A 122 -8.65 14.22 -20.73
N PRO A 123 -8.48 15.52 -20.48
CA PRO A 123 -9.44 16.31 -19.72
C PRO A 123 -10.84 16.23 -20.36
N GLY A 124 -11.87 15.86 -19.59
CA GLY A 124 -13.26 15.75 -20.06
C GLY A 124 -13.68 14.36 -20.56
N GLU A 125 -12.75 13.42 -20.70
CA GLU A 125 -13.04 12.04 -21.09
C GLU A 125 -13.62 11.26 -19.89
N ALA A 126 -14.73 10.54 -20.10
CA ALA A 126 -15.28 9.62 -19.11
C ALA A 126 -14.64 8.25 -19.30
N ASP A 127 -14.04 7.71 -18.24
CA ASP A 127 -13.46 6.36 -18.26
C ASP A 127 -14.49 5.39 -17.68
N ASP A 128 -14.91 4.38 -18.45
CA ASP A 128 -15.61 3.24 -17.88
C ASP A 128 -14.59 2.25 -17.31
N ILE A 129 -14.26 2.44 -16.02
CA ILE A 129 -13.26 1.63 -15.33
C ILE A 129 -13.66 0.14 -15.36
N GLU A 130 -14.94 -0.18 -15.28
CA GLU A 130 -15.42 -1.56 -15.20
C GLU A 130 -15.26 -2.28 -16.53
N GLU A 131 -15.62 -1.61 -17.64
CA GLU A 131 -15.38 -2.13 -18.99
C GLU A 131 -13.88 -2.35 -19.24
N MET A 132 -13.04 -1.40 -18.81
CA MET A 132 -11.59 -1.47 -19.01
C MET A 132 -10.89 -2.56 -18.17
N VAL A 133 -11.42 -2.88 -16.98
CA VAL A 133 -10.96 -4.04 -16.20
C VAL A 133 -11.29 -5.34 -16.95
N ARG A 134 -12.47 -5.44 -17.57
CA ARG A 134 -12.88 -6.63 -18.33
C ARG A 134 -12.15 -6.77 -19.67
N ALA A 135 -11.82 -5.64 -20.31
CA ALA A 135 -11.20 -5.57 -21.63
C ALA A 135 -9.66 -5.58 -21.60
N GLN A 136 -9.02 -5.99 -20.50
CA GLN A 136 -7.57 -6.03 -20.40
C GLN A 136 -6.96 -6.98 -21.46
N SER A 137 -6.16 -6.42 -22.36
CA SER A 137 -5.44 -7.16 -23.40
C SER A 137 -4.07 -7.62 -22.91
N GLY A 138 -3.52 -8.72 -23.44
CA GLY A 138 -2.41 -9.50 -22.85
C GLY A 138 -1.28 -8.74 -22.13
N HIS A 139 -0.66 -7.74 -22.77
CA HIS A 139 0.42 -6.97 -22.11
C HIS A 139 -0.09 -6.01 -21.02
N ILE A 140 -1.30 -5.44 -21.21
CA ILE A 140 -1.98 -4.63 -20.20
C ILE A 140 -2.39 -5.53 -19.03
N ALA A 141 -2.94 -6.71 -19.30
CA ALA A 141 -3.31 -7.70 -18.29
C ALA A 141 -2.09 -8.13 -17.46
N GLY A 142 -0.93 -8.36 -18.09
CA GLY A 142 0.31 -8.71 -17.40
C GLY A 142 0.83 -7.61 -16.48
N ASP A 143 0.92 -6.36 -16.97
CA ASP A 143 1.36 -5.24 -16.15
C ASP A 143 0.37 -4.91 -15.04
N VAL A 144 -0.94 -5.01 -15.30
CA VAL A 144 -1.97 -4.85 -14.27
C VAL A 144 -1.88 -5.97 -13.23
N ALA A 145 -1.73 -7.23 -13.61
CA ALA A 145 -1.59 -8.34 -12.67
C ALA A 145 -0.37 -8.17 -11.76
N ASN A 146 0.77 -7.73 -12.30
CA ASN A 146 1.96 -7.39 -11.49
C ASN A 146 1.67 -6.26 -10.50
N MET A 147 0.89 -5.25 -10.90
CA MET A 147 0.49 -4.14 -10.06
C MET A 147 -0.50 -4.56 -8.96
N VAL A 148 -1.48 -5.38 -9.30
CA VAL A 148 -2.47 -5.93 -8.36
C VAL A 148 -1.79 -6.80 -7.31
N PHE A 149 -0.87 -7.67 -7.73
CA PHE A 149 -0.04 -8.45 -6.84
C PHE A 149 0.77 -7.55 -5.89
N ALA A 150 1.49 -6.56 -6.43
CA ALA A 150 2.29 -5.63 -5.65
C ALA A 150 1.42 -4.83 -4.65
N TYR A 151 0.23 -4.42 -5.05
CA TYR A 151 -0.75 -3.73 -4.21
C TYR A 151 -1.20 -4.64 -3.06
N GLY A 152 -1.59 -5.88 -3.37
CA GLY A 152 -2.02 -6.89 -2.40
C GLY A 152 -0.93 -7.21 -1.38
N VAL A 153 0.30 -7.49 -1.82
CA VAL A 153 1.45 -7.76 -0.94
C VAL A 153 1.75 -6.54 -0.08
N THR A 154 1.79 -5.35 -0.67
CA THR A 154 2.02 -4.11 0.10
C THR A 154 0.96 -3.96 1.17
N LYS A 155 -0.33 -4.18 0.85
CA LYS A 155 -1.45 -4.13 1.80
C LYS A 155 -1.33 -5.19 2.90
N ALA A 156 -0.89 -6.40 2.59
CA ALA A 156 -0.59 -7.44 3.58
C ALA A 156 0.50 -7.01 4.57
N LEU A 157 1.46 -6.19 4.14
CA LEU A 157 2.52 -5.65 4.99
C LEU A 157 2.10 -4.46 5.86
N LEU A 158 0.85 -3.97 5.80
CA LEU A 158 0.37 -2.86 6.65
C LEU A 158 0.77 -2.96 8.14
N PRO A 159 0.53 -4.07 8.87
CA PRO A 159 0.90 -4.16 10.28
C PRO A 159 2.41 -4.05 10.49
N LEU A 160 3.21 -4.68 9.62
CA LEU A 160 4.67 -4.61 9.68
C LEU A 160 5.16 -3.18 9.41
N ARG A 161 4.55 -2.48 8.44
CA ARG A 161 4.89 -1.09 8.09
C ARG A 161 4.67 -0.14 9.25
N ILE A 162 3.56 -0.30 9.98
CA ILE A 162 3.27 0.51 11.17
C ILE A 162 4.32 0.24 12.26
N GLY A 163 4.63 -1.03 12.54
CA GLY A 163 5.64 -1.41 13.53
C GLY A 163 7.04 -0.88 13.20
N ALA A 164 7.49 -1.11 11.95
CA ALA A 164 8.77 -0.60 11.45
C ALA A 164 8.83 0.93 11.51
N SER A 165 7.76 1.62 11.10
CA SER A 165 7.72 3.08 11.13
C SER A 165 7.83 3.63 12.55
N ILE A 166 7.13 3.04 13.53
CA ILE A 166 7.24 3.44 14.94
C ILE A 166 8.67 3.24 15.47
N TYR A 167 9.29 2.11 15.14
CA TYR A 167 10.63 1.76 15.62
C TYR A 167 11.73 2.66 15.03
N LEU A 168 11.63 2.97 13.72
CA LEU A 168 12.65 3.75 13.00
C LEU A 168 12.46 5.28 13.10
N SER A 169 11.27 5.75 13.49
CA SER A 169 10.97 7.18 13.63
C SER A 169 11.97 7.98 14.49
N PRO A 170 12.45 7.48 15.65
CA PRO A 170 13.45 8.20 16.45
C PRO A 170 14.80 8.34 15.75
N MET A 171 15.25 7.30 15.03
CA MET A 171 16.52 7.34 14.28
C MET A 171 16.42 8.28 13.07
N PHE A 172 15.31 8.25 12.35
CA PHE A 172 15.06 9.12 11.21
C PHE A 172 14.95 10.60 11.61
N SER A 173 14.26 10.88 12.73
CA SER A 173 14.11 12.24 13.26
C SER A 173 15.47 12.89 13.54
N ARG A 174 16.36 12.15 14.22
CA ARG A 174 17.71 12.62 14.56
C ARG A 174 18.61 12.76 13.32
N SER A 175 18.50 11.83 12.37
CA SER A 175 19.43 11.77 11.23
C SER A 175 19.07 12.71 10.07
N ILE A 176 17.77 12.95 9.83
CA ILE A 176 17.31 13.67 8.64
C ILE A 176 16.53 14.93 9.01
N VAL A 177 15.59 14.84 9.96
CA VAL A 177 14.66 15.95 10.25
C VAL A 177 15.32 17.06 11.08
N GLU A 178 16.11 16.72 12.09
CA GLU A 178 16.86 17.71 12.87
C GLU A 178 17.88 18.52 12.04
N PRO A 179 18.74 17.92 11.19
CA PRO A 179 19.64 18.68 10.33
C PRO A 179 18.89 19.49 9.26
N MET A 180 17.82 18.96 8.66
CA MET A 180 16.98 19.76 7.75
C MET A 180 16.35 20.96 8.45
N ARG A 181 15.77 20.76 9.65
CA ARG A 181 15.16 21.85 10.43
C ARG A 181 16.18 22.93 10.76
N LYS A 182 17.37 22.55 11.24
CA LYS A 182 18.47 23.50 11.52
C LYS A 182 18.90 24.23 10.25
N SER A 183 18.99 23.54 9.11
CA SER A 183 19.41 24.13 7.84
C SER A 183 18.36 25.08 7.24
N ILE A 184 17.06 24.77 7.38
CA ILE A 184 15.94 25.60 6.93
C ILE A 184 15.81 26.84 7.83
N MET A 185 15.80 26.67 9.16
CA MET A 185 15.74 27.81 10.09
C MET A 185 16.96 28.72 9.94
N ARG A 186 18.15 28.18 9.69
CA ARG A 186 19.36 28.97 9.44
C ARG A 186 19.32 29.73 8.10
N ARG A 187 18.58 29.25 7.10
CA ARG A 187 18.34 30.00 5.85
C ARG A 187 17.30 31.10 6.04
N PHE A 188 16.28 30.88 6.87
CA PHE A 188 15.26 31.89 7.16
C PHE A 188 15.72 32.97 8.15
N SER A 189 16.52 32.64 9.16
CA SER A 189 17.06 33.64 10.11
C SER A 189 18.22 34.46 9.55
N ARG A 190 18.63 34.21 8.29
CA ARG A 190 19.61 35.03 7.56
C ARG A 190 18.94 36.06 6.63
N ARG A 191 17.61 36.09 6.58
CA ARG A 191 16.81 37.02 5.76
C ARG A 191 15.94 37.99 6.57
N SER A 192 16.09 38.00 7.89
CA SER A 192 15.58 39.03 8.78
C SER A 192 16.73 39.64 9.56
#